data_AF-A0A256W810-F1
#
_entry.id   AF-A0A256W810-F1
#
_cell.length_a   1.000
_cell.length_b   1.000
_cell.length_c   1.000
_cell.angle_alpha   90.00
_cell.angle_beta   90.00
_cell.angle_gamma   90.00
#
_symmetry.space_group_name_H-M   'P 1'
#
loop_
_entity.id
_entity.type
_entity.pdbx_description
1 polymer ?
#
loop_
_entity_poly.entity_id
_entity_poly.type
_entity_poly.pdbx_seq_one_letter_code
_entity_poly.pdbx_strand_id
1 'polypeptide(L)' 'MEKIFYLLLIAIITTINANAQTNIDNSYFSANLPTYHWDIGGSPYLIEDKIIVPFGSNLIIERGVEVLFQGHYFIDIKG' A
#
# COMPACT_ATOMS: atom_id res chain seq x y z
N MET A 1 31.11 6.23 -29.80
CA MET A 1 30.48 7.02 -28.71
C MET A 1 29.06 6.56 -28.42
N GLU A 2 28.46 5.73 -29.28
CA GLU A 2 27.07 5.25 -29.11
C GLU A 2 26.87 4.33 -27.89
N LYS A 3 27.85 3.49 -27.53
CA LYS A 3 27.71 2.51 -26.43
C LYS A 3 27.62 3.15 -25.04
N ILE A 4 28.26 4.31 -24.90
CA ILE A 4 28.23 5.11 -23.67
C ILE A 4 26.85 5.75 -23.47
N PHE A 5 26.15 6.09 -24.55
CA PHE A 5 24.80 6.62 -24.49
C PHE A 5 23.80 5.59 -23.93
N TYR A 6 23.87 4.32 -24.40
CA TYR A 6 23.03 3.25 -23.88
C TYR A 6 23.33 2.89 -22.41
N LEU A 7 24.59 2.93 -22.00
CA LEU A 7 24.98 2.72 -20.61
C LEU A 7 24.44 3.82 -19.67
N LEU A 8 24.47 5.07 -20.11
CA LEU A 8 23.88 6.18 -19.36
C LEU A 8 22.34 6.08 -19.29
N LEU A 9 21.70 5.61 -20.37
CA LEU A 9 20.24 5.39 -20.38
C LEU A 9 19.82 4.31 -19.36
N ILE A 10 20.57 3.21 -19.27
CA ILE A 10 20.31 2.12 -18.32
C ILE A 10 20.53 2.57 -16.87
N ALA A 11 21.58 3.35 -16.60
CA ALA A 11 21.87 3.87 -15.27
C ALA A 11 20.79 4.83 -14.74
N ILE A 12 20.14 5.59 -15.62
CA ILE A 12 19.01 6.47 -15.24
C ILE A 12 17.78 5.63 -14.85
N ILE A 13 17.51 4.53 -15.56
CA ILE A 13 16.36 3.63 -15.30
C ILE A 13 16.50 2.91 -13.95
N THR A 14 17.72 2.70 -13.44
CA THR A 14 17.96 1.99 -12.17
C THR A 14 17.75 2.83 -10.89
N THR A 15 17.40 4.12 -11.00
CA THR A 15 17.30 5.03 -9.82
C THR A 15 15.90 5.15 -9.21
N ILE A 16 14.91 4.38 -9.69
CA ILE A 16 13.59 4.33 -9.07
C ILE A 16 13.67 3.56 -7.75
N ASN A 17 13.81 4.31 -6.65
CA ASN A 17 13.59 3.82 -5.30
C ASN A 17 12.10 3.44 -5.17
N ALA A 18 11.78 2.17 -5.38
CA ALA A 18 10.45 1.63 -5.12
C ALA A 18 10.29 1.45 -3.61
N ASN A 19 9.65 2.42 -2.94
CA ASN A 19 9.18 2.22 -1.58
C ASN A 19 7.88 1.40 -1.67
N ALA A 20 7.87 0.24 -1.02
CA ALA A 20 6.72 -0.67 -1.00
C ALA A 20 5.62 -0.24 -0.02
N GLN A 21 5.78 0.88 0.70
CA GLN A 21 4.80 1.32 1.69
C GLN A 21 3.49 1.79 1.04
N THR A 22 2.37 1.52 1.72
CA THR A 22 1.04 1.99 1.33
C THR A 22 0.44 2.86 2.42
N ASN A 23 0.07 4.10 2.09
CA ASN A 23 -0.66 4.96 3.03
C ASN A 23 -2.15 4.66 2.95
N ILE A 24 -2.78 4.48 4.11
CA ILE A 24 -4.20 4.16 4.25
C ILE A 24 -4.88 5.31 4.99
N ASP A 25 -5.78 5.98 4.28
CA ASP A 25 -6.65 7.02 4.81
C ASP A 25 -8.12 6.58 4.80
N ASN A 26 -9.03 7.47 5.22
CA ASN A 26 -10.46 7.19 5.27
C ASN A 26 -11.11 6.93 3.89
N SER A 27 -10.43 7.22 2.78
CA SER A 27 -10.92 7.07 1.42
C SER A 27 -10.50 5.75 0.77
N TYR A 28 -9.56 5.03 1.38
CA TYR A 28 -9.01 3.78 0.85
C TYR A 28 -10.10 2.73 0.58
N PHE A 29 -11.12 2.66 1.45
CA PHE A 29 -12.22 1.71 1.32
C PHE A 29 -13.38 2.27 0.50
N SER A 30 -13.40 1.98 -0.81
CA SER A 30 -14.56 2.23 -1.69
C SER A 30 -15.71 1.23 -1.51
N ALA A 31 -16.94 1.71 -1.27
CA ALA A 31 -18.14 0.88 -1.11
C ALA A 31 -18.44 -0.11 -2.26
N ASN A 32 -17.81 0.07 -3.43
CA ASN A 32 -17.99 -0.80 -4.60
C ASN A 32 -17.02 -1.99 -4.66
N LEU A 33 -16.05 -2.09 -3.75
CA LEU A 33 -15.09 -3.19 -3.73
C LEU A 33 -15.44 -4.23 -2.66
N PRO A 34 -15.68 -5.50 -3.03
CA PRO A 34 -16.07 -6.54 -2.08
C PRO A 34 -14.87 -7.07 -1.27
N THR A 35 -13.65 -6.91 -1.75
CA THR A 35 -12.45 -7.44 -1.09
C THR A 35 -11.25 -6.53 -1.27
N TYR A 36 -10.55 -6.25 -0.17
CA TYR A 36 -9.27 -5.54 -0.11
C TYR A 36 -8.20 -6.54 0.28
N HIS A 37 -7.12 -6.59 -0.48
CA HIS A 37 -6.00 -7.48 -0.25
C HIS A 37 -4.78 -6.64 0.13
N TRP A 38 -4.29 -6.83 1.34
CA TRP A 38 -3.01 -6.32 1.78
C TRP A 38 -2.00 -7.45 1.71
N ASP A 39 -1.07 -7.34 0.75
CA ASP A 39 0.05 -8.26 0.54
C ASP A 39 1.39 -7.65 0.97
N ILE A 40 2.44 -8.47 1.00
CA ILE A 40 3.80 -8.04 1.38
C ILE A 40 4.37 -6.96 0.44
N GLY A 41 3.88 -6.87 -0.80
CA GLY A 41 4.33 -5.90 -1.79
C GLY A 41 3.86 -4.47 -1.51
N GLY A 42 2.78 -4.31 -0.75
CA GLY A 42 2.31 -3.01 -0.24
C GLY A 42 2.71 -2.71 1.21
N SER A 43 3.51 -3.58 1.84
CA SER A 43 3.94 -3.44 3.23
C SER A 43 5.14 -2.48 3.37
N PRO A 44 5.19 -1.64 4.42
CA PRO A 44 4.19 -1.49 5.48
C PRO A 44 2.96 -0.70 5.04
N TYR A 45 1.80 -1.04 5.61
CA TYR A 45 0.57 -0.27 5.47
C TYR A 45 0.49 0.74 6.62
N LEU A 46 0.62 2.04 6.31
CA LEU A 46 0.62 3.13 7.27
C LEU A 46 -0.81 3.64 7.48
N ILE A 47 -1.34 3.48 8.69
CA ILE A 47 -2.69 3.95 9.04
C ILE A 47 -2.58 5.37 9.58
N GLU A 48 -3.10 6.34 8.82
CA GLU A 48 -2.95 7.78 9.09
C GLU A 48 -4.23 8.44 9.62
N ASP A 49 -5.37 7.75 9.59
CA ASP A 49 -6.67 8.19 10.10
C ASP A 49 -7.50 6.99 10.57
N LYS A 50 -8.67 7.24 11.16
CA LYS A 50 -9.70 6.22 11.38
C LYS A 50 -10.15 5.64 10.03
N ILE A 51 -10.18 4.31 9.96
CA ILE A 51 -10.61 3.57 8.77
C ILE A 51 -11.81 2.69 9.07
N ILE A 52 -12.72 2.63 8.10
CA ILE A 52 -13.96 1.86 8.18
C ILE A 52 -13.95 0.87 7.02
N VAL A 53 -13.94 -0.42 7.33
CA VAL A 53 -14.19 -1.46 6.32
C VAL A 53 -15.71 -1.51 6.10
N PRO A 54 -16.21 -1.28 4.87
CA PRO A 54 -17.63 -1.23 4.57
C PRO A 54 -18.35 -2.55 4.83
N PHE A 55 -19.67 -2.48 5.06
CA PHE A 55 -20.52 -3.66 5.21
C PHE A 55 -20.46 -4.57 3.99
N GLY A 56 -20.28 -5.86 4.23
CA GLY A 56 -20.19 -6.88 3.17
C GLY A 56 -18.85 -6.90 2.42
N SER A 57 -17.87 -6.06 2.81
CA SER A 57 -16.51 -6.09 2.29
C SER A 57 -15.57 -6.89 3.20
N ASN A 58 -14.57 -7.53 2.61
CA ASN A 58 -13.52 -8.25 3.32
C ASN A 58 -12.19 -7.49 3.26
N LEU A 59 -11.47 -7.41 4.38
CA LEU A 59 -10.06 -7.02 4.40
C LEU A 59 -9.22 -8.25 4.70
N ILE A 60 -8.44 -8.69 3.70
CA ILE A 60 -7.53 -9.83 3.80
C ILE A 60 -6.13 -9.29 3.98
N ILE A 61 -5.53 -9.58 5.14
CA ILE A 61 -4.13 -9.23 5.44
C ILE A 61 -3.30 -10.49 5.35
N GLU A 62 -2.39 -10.53 4.37
CA GLU A 62 -1.54 -11.70 4.13
C GLU A 62 -0.42 -11.84 5.18
N ARG A 63 0.21 -13.01 5.19
CA ARG A 63 1.29 -13.29 6.12
C ARG A 63 2.50 -12.40 5.84
N GLY A 64 3.06 -11.84 6.91
CA GLY A 64 4.27 -11.01 6.85
C GLY A 64 4.00 -9.54 6.58
N VAL A 65 2.75 -9.15 6.34
CA VAL A 65 2.37 -7.74 6.22
C VAL A 65 2.53 -7.04 7.57
N GLU A 66 3.16 -5.87 7.53
CA GLU A 66 3.28 -4.96 8.65
C GLU A 66 2.21 -3.85 8.54
N VAL A 67 1.46 -3.62 9.62
CA VAL A 67 0.44 -2.57 9.71
C VAL A 67 0.86 -1.61 10.82
N LEU A 68 1.12 -0.36 10.47
CA LEU A 68 1.69 0.64 11.38
C LEU A 68 0.70 1.79 11.59
N PHE A 69 0.14 1.88 12.80
CA PHE A 69 -0.72 2.99 13.19
C PHE A 69 0.14 4.23 13.52
N GLN A 70 0.00 5.28 12.72
CA GLN A 70 0.76 6.54 12.87
C GLN A 70 0.20 7.46 13.98
N GLY A 71 -0.72 6.95 14.79
CA GLY A 71 -1.40 7.67 15.86
C GLY A 71 -2.37 6.75 16.61
N HIS A 72 -3.23 7.35 17.42
CA HIS A 72 -4.29 6.64 18.16
C HIS A 72 -5.48 6.31 17.24
N TYR A 73 -5.22 5.59 16.16
CA TYR A 73 -6.22 5.17 15.17
C TYR A 73 -6.60 3.71 15.33
N PHE A 74 -7.71 3.33 14.69
CA PHE A 74 -8.22 1.96 14.71
C PHE A 74 -8.90 1.63 13.39
N ILE A 75 -9.01 0.34 13.12
CA ILE A 75 -9.79 -0.22 12.01
C ILE A 75 -11.14 -0.65 12.57
N ASP A 76 -12.22 -0.10 12.02
CA ASP A 76 -13.59 -0.43 12.36
C ASP A 76 -14.18 -1.33 11.27
N ILE A 77 -14.47 -2.59 11.60
CA ILE A 77 -15.03 -3.55 10.65
C ILE A 77 -16.56 -3.58 10.81
N LYS A 78 -17.28 -3.08 9.81
CA LYS A 78 -18.73 -3.25 9.72
C LYS A 78 -19.01 -4.62 9.12
N GLY A 79 -19.07 -5.64 9.98
CA GLY A 79 -19.39 -7.02 9.56
C GLY A 79 -20.76 -7.14 8.93
#